data_AF-X1FDE2-F1
#
_entry.id   AF-X1FDE2-F1
#
_cell.length_a   1.000
_cell.length_b   1.000
_cell.length_c   1.000
_cell.angle_alpha   90.00
_cell.angle_beta   90.00
_cell.angle_gamma   90.00
#
_symmetry.space_group_name_H-M   'P 1'
#
loop_
_entity.id
_entity.type
_entity.pdbx_description
1 polymer ?
#
loop_
_entity_poly.entity_id
_entity_poly.type
_entity_poly.pdbx_seq_one_letter_code
_entity_poly.pdbx_strand_id
1 'polypeptide(L)'
;EEGGEKSEDEVEEITTISLWISNLIPEYISTEVRYELSKVFDEIIIADEKDNSDVWVEIDISGKESEIRWVLVPVVSFFRSFDDITYENIKEFWGGNKEVLNYISVDDSEPELIVIEEVFKVLEKIFGKSGNENIKIESREELSLNIENNNSLSIVPFNNIEKKYKVLNLDNMSVFDKDLDTASYPLALTVSVESNNPDFESKIAESFSEVSITNRDTEKLASVIMTGVTAIVRQVARRIEREGVLSPGEKIAEVLRDADITHISNE
;
A
#
# COMPACT_ATOMS: atom_id res chain seq x y z
N GLU A 1 53.51 43.10 -23.17
CA GLU A 1 52.28 43.71 -22.66
C GLU A 1 51.18 43.28 -23.62
N GLU A 2 50.16 42.51 -23.31
CA GLU A 2 49.56 41.87 -22.12
C GLU A 2 48.84 40.62 -22.74
N GLY A 3 48.66 39.44 -22.13
CA GLY A 3 48.35 39.14 -20.75
C GLY A 3 46.85 38.85 -20.61
N GLY A 4 46.46 37.57 -20.52
CA GLY A 4 45.15 37.09 -20.04
C GLY A 4 43.97 37.25 -21.01
N GLU A 5 42.95 36.40 -21.05
CA GLU A 5 42.49 35.38 -20.11
C GLU A 5 42.14 34.10 -20.88
N LYS A 6 42.63 32.97 -20.36
CA LYS A 6 42.06 31.66 -20.67
C LYS A 6 40.67 31.63 -20.02
N SER A 7 39.66 31.29 -20.80
CA SER A 7 38.42 30.75 -20.25
C SER A 7 38.79 29.57 -19.36
N GLU A 8 38.59 29.73 -18.05
CA GLU A 8 38.55 28.60 -17.14
C GLU A 8 37.39 27.72 -17.61
N ASP A 9 37.72 26.54 -18.12
CA ASP A 9 36.76 25.46 -18.26
C ASP A 9 36.19 25.22 -16.86
N GLU A 10 34.93 25.60 -16.63
CA GLU A 10 34.16 25.15 -15.46
C GLU A 10 34.13 23.63 -15.53
N VAL A 11 35.02 23.00 -14.76
CA VAL A 11 34.97 21.55 -14.53
C VAL A 11 33.70 21.33 -13.73
N GLU A 12 32.63 20.87 -14.37
CA GLU A 12 31.46 20.35 -13.67
C GLU A 12 31.97 19.31 -12.66
N GLU A 13 31.90 19.63 -11.37
CA GLU A 13 32.25 18.68 -10.31
C GLU A 13 31.23 17.54 -10.36
N ILE A 14 31.69 16.38 -10.84
CA ILE A 14 30.92 15.13 -10.84
C ILE A 14 30.51 14.86 -9.39
N THR A 15 29.21 14.90 -9.11
CA THR A 15 28.67 14.63 -7.78
C THR A 15 28.44 13.11 -7.64
N THR A 16 29.46 12.40 -7.16
CA THR A 16 29.36 10.97 -6.82
C THR A 16 28.85 10.77 -5.40
N ILE A 17 27.90 9.85 -5.20
CA ILE A 17 27.42 9.45 -3.87
C ILE A 17 27.49 7.94 -3.65
N SER A 18 27.63 7.52 -2.39
CA SER A 18 27.37 6.16 -1.94
C SER A 18 25.94 6.01 -1.41
N LEU A 19 25.18 5.05 -1.95
CA LEU A 19 23.77 4.82 -1.66
C LEU A 19 23.56 3.45 -1.02
N TRP A 20 22.98 3.41 0.18
CA TRP A 20 22.49 2.18 0.79
C TRP A 20 20.95 2.12 0.71
N ILE A 21 20.41 0.98 0.32
CA ILE A 21 18.95 0.74 0.34
C ILE A 21 18.70 -0.46 1.24
N SER A 22 17.84 -0.29 2.24
CA SER A 22 17.41 -1.38 3.10
C SER A 22 16.81 -2.52 2.28
N ASN A 23 17.19 -3.76 2.61
CA ASN A 23 16.62 -4.97 2.02
C ASN A 23 15.12 -5.18 2.32
N LEU A 24 14.52 -4.32 3.14
CA LEU A 24 13.08 -4.27 3.39
C LEU A 24 12.33 -3.44 2.35
N ILE A 25 13.03 -2.69 1.51
CA ILE A 25 12.43 -1.89 0.45
C ILE A 25 12.23 -2.78 -0.78
N PRO A 26 11.01 -2.86 -1.33
CA PRO A 26 10.75 -3.63 -2.54
C PRO A 26 11.55 -3.13 -3.75
N GLU A 27 11.86 -4.02 -4.69
CA GLU A 27 12.71 -3.67 -5.85
C GLU A 27 12.10 -2.62 -6.78
N TYR A 28 10.76 -2.57 -6.88
CA TYR A 28 10.04 -1.54 -7.65
C TYR A 28 9.88 -0.21 -6.89
N ILE A 29 10.38 -0.09 -5.66
CA ILE A 29 10.55 1.19 -4.99
C ILE A 29 12.02 1.58 -5.05
N SER A 30 12.92 0.61 -4.86
CA SER A 30 14.36 0.84 -4.96
C SER A 30 14.78 1.34 -6.35
N THR A 31 14.19 0.80 -7.42
CA THR A 31 14.48 1.20 -8.80
C THR A 31 14.06 2.65 -9.07
N GLU A 32 12.86 3.03 -8.64
CA GLU A 32 12.28 4.35 -8.82
C GLU A 32 13.04 5.39 -8.00
N VAL A 33 13.41 5.07 -6.77
CA VAL A 33 14.27 5.93 -5.93
C VAL A 33 15.64 6.14 -6.57
N ARG A 34 16.27 5.08 -7.10
CA ARG A 34 17.55 5.20 -7.82
C ARG A 34 17.41 6.06 -9.07
N TYR A 35 16.31 5.92 -9.80
CA TYR A 35 16.03 6.73 -10.97
C TYR A 35 15.91 8.21 -10.61
N GLU A 36 15.16 8.55 -9.56
CA GLU A 36 15.05 9.93 -9.08
C GLU A 36 16.41 10.49 -8.64
N LEU A 37 17.16 9.75 -7.82
CA LEU A 37 18.49 10.18 -7.39
C LEU A 37 19.46 10.40 -8.56
N SER A 38 19.35 9.62 -9.64
CA SER A 38 20.20 9.77 -10.83
C SER A 38 19.96 11.07 -11.62
N LYS A 39 18.88 11.82 -11.30
CA LYS A 39 18.61 13.13 -11.89
C LYS A 39 19.42 14.25 -11.24
N VAL A 40 19.89 14.05 -10.00
CA VAL A 40 20.58 15.06 -9.19
C VAL A 40 22.00 14.67 -8.80
N PHE A 41 22.37 13.40 -8.98
CA PHE A 41 23.71 12.87 -8.76
C PHE A 41 24.23 12.19 -10.03
N ASP A 42 25.47 12.51 -10.40
CA ASP A 42 26.09 12.03 -11.65
C ASP A 42 26.48 10.55 -11.59
N GLU A 43 26.89 10.09 -10.40
CA GLU A 43 27.32 8.72 -10.17
C GLU A 43 26.81 8.21 -8.82
N ILE A 44 26.18 7.03 -8.83
CA ILE A 44 25.64 6.38 -7.64
C ILE A 44 26.35 5.03 -7.45
N ILE A 45 27.08 4.90 -6.35
CA ILE A 45 27.76 3.67 -5.95
C ILE A 45 26.93 2.99 -4.86
N ILE A 46 26.55 1.73 -5.05
CA ILE A 46 25.77 1.01 -4.03
C ILE A 46 26.68 0.59 -2.88
N ALA A 47 26.32 1.01 -1.67
CA ALA A 47 26.97 0.62 -0.43
C ALA A 47 26.33 -0.64 0.16
N ASP A 48 27.14 -1.53 0.76
CA ASP A 48 26.67 -2.75 1.42
C ASP A 48 26.08 -2.48 2.82
N GLU A 49 26.54 -1.41 3.48
CA GLU A 49 26.15 -1.05 4.85
C GLU A 49 25.73 0.43 4.94
N LYS A 50 24.71 0.71 5.76
CA LYS A 50 24.17 2.06 5.99
C LYS A 50 25.24 3.03 6.50
N ASP A 51 26.07 2.60 7.45
CA ASP A 51 27.07 3.45 8.10
C ASP A 51 28.17 3.94 7.14
N ASN A 52 28.33 3.28 5.99
CA ASN A 52 29.30 3.63 4.95
C ASN A 52 28.64 4.33 3.74
N SER A 53 27.41 4.83 3.90
CA SER A 53 26.67 5.49 2.83
C SER A 53 26.50 7.00 3.08
N ASP A 54 26.55 7.77 2.00
CA ASP A 54 26.23 9.20 2.01
C ASP A 54 24.71 9.42 2.04
N VAL A 55 23.97 8.52 1.38
CA VAL A 55 22.51 8.53 1.27
C VAL A 55 21.97 7.15 1.63
N TRP A 56 20.91 7.10 2.44
CA TRP A 56 20.25 5.84 2.78
C TRP A 56 18.74 5.87 2.54
N VAL A 57 18.19 4.71 2.20
CA VAL A 57 16.76 4.50 1.97
C VAL A 57 16.24 3.41 2.89
N GLU A 58 15.26 3.73 3.72
CA GLU A 58 14.66 2.76 4.65
C GLU A 58 13.20 3.09 4.96
N ILE A 59 12.51 2.12 5.57
CA ILE A 59 11.16 2.34 6.11
C ILE A 59 11.29 3.21 7.35
N ASP A 60 10.66 4.38 7.31
CA ASP A 60 10.62 5.31 8.43
C ASP A 60 9.44 5.00 9.35
N ILE A 61 9.77 4.75 10.62
CA ILE A 61 8.81 4.53 11.71
C ILE A 61 8.68 5.75 12.62
N SER A 62 9.47 6.80 12.39
CA SER A 62 9.44 8.05 13.17
C SER A 62 8.34 9.00 12.73
N GLY A 63 7.77 8.78 11.54
CA GLY A 63 6.60 9.52 11.04
C GLY A 63 6.97 10.82 10.33
N LYS A 64 8.15 10.89 9.72
CA LYS A 64 8.49 12.01 8.83
C LYS A 64 7.58 12.00 7.61
N GLU A 65 7.31 13.18 7.09
CA GLU A 65 6.61 13.32 5.81
C GLU A 65 7.54 12.87 4.67
N SER A 66 7.00 12.08 3.76
CA SER A 66 7.66 11.62 2.54
C SER A 66 6.60 11.34 1.49
N GLU A 67 6.98 11.61 0.23
CA GLU A 67 6.18 11.31 -0.96
C GLU A 67 6.29 9.85 -1.41
N ILE A 68 7.13 9.05 -0.73
CA ILE A 68 7.32 7.63 -1.00
C ILE A 68 6.50 6.81 0.00
N ARG A 69 5.49 6.10 -0.51
CA ARG A 69 4.52 5.34 0.29
C ARG A 69 4.41 3.90 -0.17
N TRP A 70 4.67 2.98 0.73
CA TRP A 70 4.45 1.55 0.50
C TRP A 70 3.21 1.07 1.28
N VAL A 71 2.12 0.83 0.55
CA VAL A 71 0.83 0.45 1.13
C VAL A 71 0.70 -1.07 1.22
N LEU A 72 0.55 -1.56 2.44
CA LEU A 72 0.18 -2.93 2.75
C LEU A 72 -1.32 -3.01 3.10
N VAL A 73 -1.97 -4.13 2.75
CA VAL A 73 -3.42 -4.26 2.87
C VAL A 73 -3.78 -5.59 3.53
N PRO A 74 -4.69 -5.59 4.53
CA PRO A 74 -5.21 -6.82 5.10
C PRO A 74 -6.19 -7.47 4.14
N VAL A 75 -6.03 -8.77 3.93
CA VAL A 75 -6.87 -9.55 3.02
C VAL A 75 -7.25 -10.90 3.62
N VAL A 76 -8.40 -11.39 3.18
CA VAL A 76 -8.90 -12.73 3.50
C VAL A 76 -9.40 -13.39 2.22
N SER A 77 -9.81 -14.65 2.29
CA SER A 77 -10.50 -15.31 1.18
C SER A 77 -11.71 -14.49 0.70
N PHE A 78 -11.92 -14.42 -0.62
CA PHE A 78 -13.02 -13.66 -1.21
C PHE A 78 -14.40 -14.03 -0.64
N PHE A 79 -14.57 -15.28 -0.20
CA PHE A 79 -15.84 -15.81 0.30
C PHE A 79 -16.19 -15.40 1.74
N ARG A 80 -15.39 -14.55 2.39
CA ARG A 80 -15.65 -14.10 3.76
C ARG A 80 -16.70 -13.00 3.83
N SER A 81 -17.54 -13.08 4.87
CA SER A 81 -18.69 -12.19 5.07
C SER A 81 -18.38 -10.90 5.84
N PHE A 82 -17.25 -10.81 6.53
CA PHE A 82 -16.85 -9.59 7.24
C PHE A 82 -16.00 -8.70 6.33
N ASP A 83 -16.09 -7.40 6.52
CA ASP A 83 -15.46 -6.40 5.65
C ASP A 83 -14.37 -5.61 6.37
N ASP A 84 -14.29 -5.68 7.70
CA ASP A 84 -13.48 -4.76 8.50
C ASP A 84 -12.51 -5.50 9.43
N ILE A 85 -11.36 -4.86 9.66
CA ILE A 85 -10.37 -5.21 10.68
C ILE A 85 -9.77 -3.93 11.24
N THR A 86 -9.36 -3.94 12.50
CA THR A 86 -8.66 -2.78 13.08
C THR A 86 -7.15 -3.00 13.11
N TYR A 87 -6.38 -1.91 13.04
CA TYR A 87 -4.93 -1.97 13.19
C TYR A 87 -4.54 -2.55 14.56
N GLU A 88 -5.31 -2.24 15.60
CA GLU A 88 -5.09 -2.80 16.93
C GLU A 88 -5.33 -4.32 16.96
N ASN A 89 -6.33 -4.86 16.23
CA ASN A 89 -6.50 -6.31 16.14
C ASN A 89 -5.29 -7.00 15.51
N ILE A 90 -4.72 -6.42 14.45
CA ILE A 90 -3.51 -6.95 13.80
C ILE A 90 -2.33 -6.93 14.78
N LYS A 91 -2.14 -5.82 15.49
CA LYS A 91 -1.05 -5.64 16.44
C LYS A 91 -1.18 -6.55 17.67
N GLU A 92 -2.37 -6.68 18.24
CA GLU A 92 -2.64 -7.60 19.34
C GLU A 92 -2.43 -9.05 18.93
N PHE A 93 -2.90 -9.42 17.73
CA PHE A 93 -2.68 -10.76 17.19
C PHE A 93 -1.19 -11.02 16.99
N TRP A 94 -0.45 -10.08 16.40
CA TRP A 94 1.01 -10.15 16.26
C TRP A 94 1.73 -10.30 17.61
N GLY A 95 1.25 -9.60 18.64
CA GLY A 95 1.77 -9.65 20.00
C GLY A 95 1.49 -10.94 20.77
N GLY A 96 0.62 -11.82 20.27
CA GLY A 96 0.31 -13.12 20.87
C GLY A 96 -1.14 -13.31 21.35
N ASN A 97 -1.99 -12.29 21.27
CA ASN A 97 -3.41 -12.43 21.61
C ASN A 97 -4.17 -13.11 20.45
N LYS A 98 -4.16 -14.44 20.40
CA LYS A 98 -4.83 -15.21 19.34
C LYS A 98 -6.34 -14.98 19.29
N GLU A 99 -6.97 -14.72 20.45
CA GLU A 99 -8.42 -14.61 20.59
C GLU A 99 -9.01 -13.38 19.87
N VAL A 100 -8.20 -12.34 19.67
CA VAL A 100 -8.65 -11.07 19.05
C VAL A 100 -9.18 -11.26 17.63
N LEU A 101 -8.71 -12.30 16.92
CA LEU A 101 -9.15 -12.63 15.56
C LEU A 101 -10.12 -13.81 15.49
N ASN A 102 -10.59 -14.39 16.61
CA ASN A 102 -11.47 -15.57 16.56
C ASN A 102 -12.74 -15.38 15.72
N TYR A 103 -13.19 -14.12 15.54
CA TYR A 103 -14.35 -13.79 14.69
C TYR A 103 -14.11 -14.07 13.20
N ILE A 104 -12.85 -14.23 12.76
CA ILE A 104 -12.51 -14.62 11.39
C ILE A 104 -12.51 -16.14 11.22
N SER A 105 -12.57 -16.93 12.28
CA SER A 105 -12.60 -18.39 12.16
C SER A 105 -14.03 -18.89 11.92
N VAL A 106 -14.18 -19.94 11.10
CA VAL A 106 -15.48 -20.56 10.77
C VAL A 106 -15.79 -21.77 11.65
N ASP A 107 -14.77 -22.44 12.19
CA ASP A 107 -14.88 -23.73 12.85
C ASP A 107 -14.19 -23.79 14.23
N ASP A 108 -14.13 -22.64 14.93
CA ASP A 108 -13.45 -22.48 16.22
C ASP A 108 -11.95 -22.83 16.21
N SER A 109 -11.36 -23.07 15.03
CA SER A 109 -9.91 -23.22 14.91
C SER A 109 -9.20 -21.88 15.11
N GLU A 110 -7.97 -21.95 15.58
CA GLU A 110 -7.19 -20.74 15.82
C GLU A 110 -6.91 -20.04 14.48
N PRO A 111 -7.14 -18.71 14.40
CA PRO A 111 -6.84 -17.97 13.20
C PRO A 111 -5.33 -17.94 12.95
N GLU A 112 -4.96 -17.85 11.67
CA GLU A 112 -3.58 -17.80 11.23
C GLU A 112 -3.31 -16.51 10.43
N LEU A 113 -2.17 -15.88 10.65
CA LEU A 113 -1.65 -14.84 9.77
C LEU A 113 -0.65 -15.49 8.80
N ILE A 114 -1.00 -15.54 7.52
CA ILE A 114 -0.14 -16.07 6.48
C ILE A 114 0.44 -14.91 5.69
N VAL A 115 1.77 -14.79 5.62
CA VAL A 115 2.47 -13.70 4.92
C VAL A 115 3.67 -14.25 4.16
N ILE A 116 4.15 -13.48 3.18
CA ILE A 116 5.45 -13.76 2.56
C ILE A 116 6.59 -13.23 3.44
N GLU A 117 7.79 -13.75 3.25
CA GLU A 117 8.98 -13.39 4.05
C GLU A 117 9.26 -11.87 4.04
N GLU A 118 9.10 -11.22 2.88
CA GLU A 118 9.25 -9.78 2.71
C GLU A 118 8.32 -9.00 3.67
N VAL A 119 7.03 -9.31 3.65
CA VAL A 119 6.03 -8.66 4.52
C VAL A 119 6.29 -9.01 5.98
N PHE A 120 6.65 -10.25 6.30
CA PHE A 120 6.95 -10.63 7.68
C PHE A 120 8.07 -9.78 8.29
N LYS A 121 9.19 -9.60 7.57
CA LYS A 121 10.32 -8.78 8.05
C LYS A 121 9.93 -7.31 8.23
N VAL A 122 9.04 -6.81 7.38
CA VAL A 122 8.52 -5.44 7.47
C VAL A 122 7.60 -5.29 8.68
N LEU A 123 6.72 -6.25 8.93
CA LEU A 123 5.89 -6.29 10.13
C LEU A 123 6.76 -6.41 11.40
N GLU A 124 7.83 -7.20 11.39
CA GLU A 124 8.81 -7.23 12.50
C GLU A 124 9.50 -5.89 12.71
N LYS A 125 9.80 -5.14 11.65
CA LYS A 125 10.37 -3.79 11.74
C LYS A 125 9.40 -2.80 12.39
N ILE A 126 8.10 -2.90 12.09
CA ILE A 126 7.07 -1.96 12.55
C ILE A 126 6.55 -2.32 13.95
N PHE A 127 6.27 -3.60 14.20
CA PHE A 127 5.67 -4.08 15.44
C PHE A 127 6.70 -4.63 16.44
N GLY A 128 7.93 -4.87 16.01
CA GLY A 128 8.90 -5.65 16.76
C GLY A 128 8.70 -7.16 16.57
N LYS A 129 9.50 -7.95 17.28
CA LYS A 129 9.47 -9.42 17.20
C LYS A 129 8.07 -9.96 17.52
N SER A 130 7.56 -10.85 16.68
CA SER A 130 6.27 -11.51 16.91
C SER A 130 6.25 -12.28 18.24
N GLY A 131 5.13 -12.12 18.96
CA GLY A 131 4.79 -12.91 20.14
C GLY A 131 3.84 -14.08 19.84
N ASN A 132 3.43 -14.24 18.58
CA ASN A 132 2.46 -15.24 18.14
C ASN A 132 3.12 -16.31 17.25
N GLU A 133 2.85 -17.58 17.56
CA GLU A 133 3.29 -18.74 16.79
C GLU A 133 2.37 -19.05 15.59
N ASN A 134 1.17 -18.48 15.56
CA ASN A 134 0.19 -18.67 14.47
C ASN A 134 0.46 -17.72 13.29
N ILE A 135 1.73 -17.44 13.04
CA ILE A 135 2.18 -16.69 11.86
C ILE A 135 2.95 -17.65 10.96
N LYS A 136 2.45 -17.85 9.74
CA LYS A 136 3.07 -18.70 8.74
C LYS A 136 3.74 -17.85 7.68
N ILE A 137 4.98 -18.18 7.38
CA ILE A 137 5.73 -17.59 6.29
C ILE A 137 5.68 -18.57 5.12
N GLU A 138 5.10 -18.13 4.01
CA GLU A 138 4.92 -18.96 2.82
C GLU A 138 5.46 -18.28 1.57
N SER A 139 5.59 -19.07 0.50
CA SER A 139 5.87 -18.51 -0.82
C SER A 139 4.67 -17.72 -1.35
N ARG A 140 4.92 -16.82 -2.29
CA ARG A 140 3.87 -16.02 -2.93
C ARG A 140 2.88 -16.91 -3.67
N GLU A 141 3.37 -17.99 -4.28
CA GLU A 141 2.60 -18.95 -5.05
C GLU A 141 1.61 -19.73 -4.16
N GLU A 142 2.03 -20.06 -2.94
CA GLU A 142 1.24 -20.81 -1.96
C GLU A 142 0.26 -19.92 -1.20
N LEU A 143 0.58 -18.62 -1.02
CA LEU A 143 -0.22 -17.67 -0.25
C LEU A 143 -1.69 -17.66 -0.69
N SER A 144 -1.95 -17.58 -2.00
CA SER A 144 -3.33 -17.55 -2.52
C SER A 144 -4.11 -18.84 -2.27
N LEU A 145 -3.43 -19.99 -2.28
CA LEU A 145 -4.04 -21.30 -2.03
C LEU A 145 -4.34 -21.50 -0.55
N ASN A 146 -3.46 -21.02 0.33
CA ASN A 146 -3.59 -21.26 1.76
C ASN A 146 -4.53 -20.26 2.45
N ILE A 147 -4.66 -19.03 1.94
CA ILE A 147 -5.68 -18.07 2.41
C ILE A 147 -7.10 -18.52 2.07
N GLU A 148 -7.29 -19.35 1.03
CA GLU A 148 -8.62 -19.92 0.72
C GLU A 148 -9.14 -20.83 1.85
N ASN A 149 -8.27 -21.30 2.76
CA ASN A 149 -8.69 -21.95 3.99
C ASN A 149 -9.42 -20.95 4.90
N ASN A 150 -10.58 -21.37 5.41
CA ASN A 150 -11.56 -20.49 6.07
C ASN A 150 -11.13 -19.89 7.42
N ASN A 151 -9.85 -19.86 7.79
CA ASN A 151 -9.39 -19.36 9.10
C ASN A 151 -8.11 -18.51 8.99
N SER A 152 -7.85 -17.92 7.81
CA SER A 152 -6.60 -17.23 7.53
C SER A 152 -6.82 -15.75 7.19
N LEU A 153 -5.98 -14.91 7.79
CA LEU A 153 -5.74 -13.52 7.44
C LEU A 153 -4.40 -13.44 6.71
N SER A 154 -4.26 -12.48 5.81
CA SER A 154 -2.97 -12.11 5.25
C SER A 154 -2.83 -10.60 5.18
N ILE A 155 -1.59 -10.15 5.03
CA ILE A 155 -1.25 -8.77 4.73
C ILE A 155 -0.39 -8.82 3.46
N VAL A 156 -0.80 -8.12 2.42
CA VAL A 156 -0.11 -8.11 1.13
C VAL A 156 0.17 -6.67 0.67
N PRO A 157 1.22 -6.42 -0.12
CA PRO A 157 1.36 -5.15 -0.82
C PRO A 157 0.16 -4.87 -1.73
N PHE A 158 -0.29 -3.62 -1.83
CA PHE A 158 -1.43 -3.21 -2.65
C PHE A 158 -1.36 -3.70 -4.10
N ASN A 159 -0.20 -3.60 -4.73
CA ASN A 159 0.05 -4.08 -6.09
C ASN A 159 0.01 -5.62 -6.26
N ASN A 160 -0.14 -6.36 -5.15
CA ASN A 160 -0.23 -7.82 -5.13
C ASN A 160 -1.65 -8.31 -4.80
N ILE A 161 -2.64 -7.42 -4.80
CA ILE A 161 -4.04 -7.82 -4.63
C ILE A 161 -4.46 -8.70 -5.82
N GLU A 162 -4.97 -9.88 -5.52
CA GLU A 162 -5.51 -10.82 -6.49
C GLU A 162 -7.02 -10.97 -6.38
N LYS A 163 -7.66 -11.49 -7.43
CA LYS A 163 -9.13 -11.71 -7.49
C LYS A 163 -9.67 -12.66 -6.41
N LYS A 164 -8.80 -13.50 -5.85
CA LYS A 164 -9.13 -14.46 -4.80
C LYS A 164 -9.21 -13.81 -3.41
N TYR A 165 -8.73 -12.58 -3.29
CA TYR A 165 -8.69 -11.85 -2.05
C TYR A 165 -9.91 -10.94 -1.93
N LYS A 166 -10.51 -10.94 -0.75
CA LYS A 166 -11.32 -9.83 -0.28
C LYS A 166 -10.41 -8.93 0.55
N VAL A 167 -10.25 -7.70 0.10
CA VAL A 167 -9.54 -6.67 0.87
C VAL A 167 -10.46 -6.18 1.97
N LEU A 168 -9.92 -6.09 3.18
CA LEU A 168 -10.65 -5.59 4.35
C LEU A 168 -10.42 -4.08 4.48
N ASN A 169 -11.42 -3.37 4.97
CA ASN A 169 -11.24 -2.02 5.48
C ASN A 169 -10.39 -2.07 6.74
N LEU A 170 -9.38 -1.22 6.82
CA LEU A 170 -8.53 -1.09 8.00
C LEU A 170 -8.95 0.16 8.76
N ASP A 171 -9.39 0.01 10.01
CA ASP A 171 -9.90 1.14 10.83
C ASP A 171 -11.01 1.94 10.12
N ASN A 172 -11.88 1.23 9.39
CA ASN A 172 -12.96 1.77 8.53
C ASN A 172 -12.48 2.54 7.28
N MET A 173 -11.20 2.45 6.91
CA MET A 173 -10.66 3.03 5.69
C MET A 173 -10.54 1.97 4.60
N SER A 174 -11.07 2.26 3.41
CA SER A 174 -10.91 1.42 2.23
C SER A 174 -9.74 1.90 1.38
N VAL A 175 -8.82 1.01 1.06
CA VAL A 175 -7.69 1.32 0.16
C VAL A 175 -8.09 1.59 -1.29
N PHE A 176 -9.32 1.23 -1.67
CA PHE A 176 -9.87 1.49 -3.00
C PHE A 176 -10.60 2.84 -3.10
N ASP A 177 -10.85 3.51 -1.98
CA ASP A 177 -11.37 4.88 -2.00
C ASP A 177 -10.29 5.79 -2.59
N LYS A 178 -10.59 6.50 -3.69
CA LYS A 178 -9.63 7.36 -4.37
C LYS A 178 -9.20 8.54 -3.49
N ASP A 179 -10.09 8.99 -2.61
CA ASP A 179 -9.87 10.13 -1.70
C ASP A 179 -9.21 9.73 -0.37
N LEU A 180 -8.80 8.45 -0.21
CA LEU A 180 -8.09 8.00 0.98
C LEU A 180 -6.80 8.81 1.19
N ASP A 181 -6.71 9.47 2.34
CA ASP A 181 -5.47 10.03 2.85
C ASP A 181 -4.56 8.90 3.35
N THR A 182 -3.58 8.53 2.52
CA THR A 182 -2.61 7.48 2.87
C THR A 182 -1.75 7.83 4.08
N ALA A 183 -1.59 9.09 4.47
CA ALA A 183 -0.85 9.44 5.69
C ALA A 183 -1.59 8.99 6.96
N SER A 184 -2.91 8.87 6.88
CA SER A 184 -3.77 8.39 7.98
C SER A 184 -3.95 6.87 8.01
N TYR A 185 -3.59 6.17 6.93
CA TYR A 185 -3.79 4.73 6.79
C TYR A 185 -2.66 3.94 7.49
N PRO A 186 -2.94 3.16 8.55
CA PRO A 186 -1.90 2.63 9.44
C PRO A 186 -0.89 1.66 8.81
N LEU A 187 -1.25 1.04 7.68
CA LEU A 187 -0.36 0.14 6.93
C LEU A 187 0.21 0.79 5.65
N ALA A 188 0.13 2.12 5.53
CA ALA A 188 0.83 2.90 4.51
C ALA A 188 2.17 3.37 5.06
N LEU A 189 3.21 2.59 4.75
CA LEU A 189 4.54 2.78 5.29
C LEU A 189 5.25 3.92 4.57
N THR A 190 5.81 4.84 5.33
CA THR A 190 6.71 5.88 4.83
C THR A 190 8.04 5.25 4.47
N VAL A 191 8.56 5.54 3.28
CA VAL A 191 9.96 5.29 2.95
C VAL A 191 10.70 6.62 2.92
N SER A 192 11.78 6.73 3.67
CA SER A 192 12.61 7.94 3.73
C SER A 192 13.85 7.78 2.87
N VAL A 193 14.25 8.86 2.20
CA VAL A 193 15.56 9.01 1.55
C VAL A 193 16.29 10.11 2.30
N GLU A 194 17.37 9.79 2.98
CA GLU A 194 18.04 10.71 3.90
C GLU A 194 19.55 10.76 3.68
N SER A 195 20.17 11.86 4.13
CA SER A 195 21.62 12.05 4.14
C SER A 195 22.02 12.82 5.39
N ASN A 196 23.26 12.66 5.85
CA ASN A 196 23.82 13.53 6.89
C ASN A 196 24.52 14.78 6.29
N ASN A 197 24.60 14.87 4.97
CA ASN A 197 25.19 16.01 4.27
C ASN A 197 24.08 17.00 3.85
N PRO A 198 24.06 18.24 4.38
CA PRO A 198 23.03 19.24 4.06
C PRO A 198 22.89 19.56 2.57
N ASP A 199 24.00 19.49 1.81
CA ASP A 199 23.98 19.74 0.36
C ASP A 199 23.25 18.61 -0.37
N PHE A 200 23.43 17.36 0.08
CA PHE A 200 22.74 16.21 -0.48
C PHE A 200 21.28 16.18 -0.05
N GLU A 201 20.95 16.50 1.20
CA GLU A 201 19.56 16.63 1.65
C GLU A 201 18.77 17.62 0.79
N SER A 202 19.37 18.77 0.46
CA SER A 202 18.72 19.79 -0.39
C SER A 202 18.47 19.28 -1.80
N LYS A 203 19.45 18.59 -2.41
CA LYS A 203 19.32 17.97 -3.74
C LYS A 203 18.27 16.85 -3.75
N ILE A 204 18.23 16.02 -2.71
CA ILE A 204 17.23 14.96 -2.54
C ILE A 204 15.83 15.59 -2.46
N ALA A 205 15.64 16.58 -1.59
CA ALA A 205 14.35 17.25 -1.43
C ALA A 205 13.85 17.86 -2.76
N GLU A 206 14.73 18.47 -3.54
CA GLU A 206 14.41 18.96 -4.89
C GLU A 206 13.97 17.82 -5.82
N SER A 207 14.73 16.73 -5.88
CA SER A 207 14.44 15.58 -6.75
C SER A 207 13.09 14.92 -6.48
N PHE A 208 12.65 14.88 -5.22
CA PHE A 208 11.40 14.23 -4.82
C PHE A 208 10.22 15.22 -4.68
N SER A 209 10.42 16.51 -4.92
CA SER A 209 9.39 17.55 -4.69
C SER A 209 8.14 17.44 -5.58
N GLU A 210 8.27 16.85 -6.78
CA GLU A 210 7.18 16.70 -7.74
C GLU A 210 6.85 15.22 -8.06
N VAL A 211 7.41 14.28 -7.30
CA VAL A 211 7.30 12.84 -7.57
C VAL A 211 6.72 12.12 -6.38
N SER A 212 5.62 11.39 -6.61
CA SER A 212 5.07 10.44 -5.65
C SER A 212 5.40 9.02 -6.10
N ILE A 213 6.07 8.25 -5.24
CA ILE A 213 6.38 6.85 -5.49
C ILE A 213 5.48 6.01 -4.58
N THR A 214 4.55 5.29 -5.15
CA THR A 214 3.67 4.41 -4.39
C THR A 214 3.23 3.18 -5.15
N ASN A 215 2.95 2.09 -4.41
CA ASN A 215 2.28 0.93 -4.99
C ASN A 215 0.75 1.08 -5.04
N ARG A 216 0.16 2.15 -4.48
CA ARG A 216 -1.26 2.51 -4.59
C ARG A 216 -1.44 3.67 -5.55
N ASP A 217 -1.17 3.41 -6.82
CA ASP A 217 -1.36 4.38 -7.91
C ASP A 217 -2.85 4.50 -8.26
N THR A 218 -3.46 5.63 -7.91
CA THR A 218 -4.89 5.89 -8.13
C THR A 218 -5.25 6.07 -9.60
N GLU A 219 -4.30 6.43 -10.47
CA GLU A 219 -4.52 6.52 -11.92
C GLU A 219 -4.69 5.13 -12.55
N LYS A 220 -4.20 4.08 -11.87
CA LYS A 220 -4.37 2.68 -12.28
C LYS A 220 -5.61 2.02 -11.67
N LEU A 221 -6.41 2.75 -10.88
CA LEU A 221 -7.66 2.25 -10.31
C LEU A 221 -8.86 2.60 -11.19
N ALA A 222 -9.68 1.59 -11.46
CA ALA A 222 -10.95 1.73 -12.13
C ALA A 222 -12.08 1.17 -11.26
N SER A 223 -13.09 1.97 -10.98
CA SER A 223 -14.31 1.53 -10.32
C SER A 223 -15.34 1.08 -11.36
N VAL A 224 -15.93 -0.10 -11.14
CA VAL A 224 -16.96 -0.67 -12.01
C VAL A 224 -18.19 -0.98 -11.18
N ILE A 225 -19.32 -0.37 -11.53
CA ILE A 225 -20.63 -0.77 -11.01
C ILE A 225 -21.35 -1.59 -12.07
N MET A 226 -21.84 -2.76 -11.67
CA MET A 226 -22.67 -3.62 -12.51
C MET A 226 -24.01 -3.83 -11.83
N THR A 227 -25.11 -3.46 -12.49
CA THR A 227 -26.45 -3.80 -12.02
C THR A 227 -26.85 -5.19 -12.51
N GLY A 228 -27.64 -5.90 -11.72
CA GLY A 228 -28.35 -7.11 -12.13
C GLY A 228 -29.85 -6.88 -12.14
N VAL A 229 -30.60 -7.86 -12.64
CA VAL A 229 -32.07 -7.85 -12.54
C VAL A 229 -32.53 -8.40 -11.21
N THR A 230 -33.60 -7.81 -10.68
CA THR A 230 -34.26 -8.29 -9.46
C THR A 230 -35.76 -8.31 -9.66
N ALA A 231 -36.40 -9.38 -9.19
CA ALA A 231 -37.86 -9.45 -9.19
C ALA A 231 -38.42 -8.44 -8.16
N ILE A 232 -39.26 -7.51 -8.62
CA ILE A 232 -39.88 -6.52 -7.74
C ILE A 232 -40.85 -7.23 -6.78
N VAL A 233 -40.50 -7.30 -5.50
CA VAL A 233 -41.38 -7.82 -4.45
C VAL A 233 -42.52 -6.85 -4.14
N ARG A 234 -43.66 -7.35 -3.64
CA ARG A 234 -44.91 -6.56 -3.44
C ARG A 234 -44.71 -5.25 -2.68
N GLN A 235 -43.81 -5.22 -1.69
CA GLN A 235 -43.55 -4.00 -0.90
C GLN A 235 -42.81 -2.93 -1.71
N VAL A 236 -41.84 -3.34 -2.54
CA VAL A 236 -41.12 -2.44 -3.45
C VAL A 236 -42.07 -1.92 -4.53
N ALA A 237 -42.92 -2.79 -5.09
CA ALA A 237 -43.93 -2.40 -6.08
C ALA A 237 -44.89 -1.31 -5.54
N ARG A 238 -45.44 -1.49 -4.34
CA ARG A 238 -46.30 -0.47 -3.68
C ARG A 238 -45.58 0.85 -3.45
N ARG A 239 -44.28 0.79 -3.13
CA ARG A 239 -43.46 2.00 -2.95
C ARG A 239 -43.25 2.72 -4.27
N ILE A 240 -43.01 1.99 -5.36
CA ILE A 240 -42.91 2.52 -6.72
C ILE A 240 -44.24 3.13 -7.19
N GLU A 241 -45.38 2.49 -6.92
CA GLU A 241 -46.70 3.05 -7.24
C GLU A 241 -46.96 4.39 -6.53
N ARG A 242 -46.47 4.52 -5.29
CA ARG A 242 -46.63 5.74 -4.49
C ARG A 242 -45.63 6.84 -4.84
N GLU A 243 -44.36 6.48 -5.05
CA GLU A 243 -43.23 7.41 -5.20
C GLU A 243 -42.85 7.65 -6.68
N GLY A 244 -43.39 6.88 -7.61
CA GLY A 244 -43.10 6.94 -9.05
C GLY A 244 -42.09 5.88 -9.51
N VAL A 245 -42.16 5.52 -10.80
CA VAL A 245 -41.32 4.49 -11.44
C VAL A 245 -39.82 4.80 -11.40
N LEU A 246 -39.45 6.08 -11.35
CA LEU A 246 -38.05 6.53 -11.32
C LEU A 246 -37.43 6.52 -9.92
N SER A 247 -38.25 6.45 -8.86
CA SER A 247 -37.79 6.60 -7.47
C SER A 247 -36.64 5.67 -7.06
N PRO A 248 -36.59 4.38 -7.48
CA PRO A 248 -35.44 3.53 -7.17
C PRO A 248 -34.15 4.01 -7.84
N GLY A 249 -34.22 4.41 -9.11
CA GLY A 249 -33.07 4.90 -9.87
C GLY A 249 -32.54 6.21 -9.33
N GLU A 250 -33.41 7.13 -8.92
CA GLU A 250 -33.03 8.41 -8.31
C GLU A 250 -32.22 8.20 -7.02
N LYS A 251 -32.56 7.20 -6.20
CA LYS A 251 -31.89 6.91 -4.93
C LYS A 251 -30.48 6.33 -5.08
N ILE A 252 -30.19 5.70 -6.22
CA ILE A 252 -28.86 5.14 -6.51
C ILE A 252 -28.10 5.95 -7.56
N ALA A 253 -28.68 7.05 -8.05
CA ALA A 253 -28.14 7.80 -9.17
C ALA A 253 -26.74 8.35 -8.90
N GLU A 254 -26.48 8.81 -7.67
CA GLU A 254 -25.16 9.29 -7.26
C GLU A 254 -24.14 8.15 -7.26
N VAL A 255 -24.49 7.01 -6.65
CA VAL A 255 -23.65 5.81 -6.64
C VAL A 255 -23.30 5.37 -8.08
N LEU A 256 -24.27 5.34 -8.99
CA LEU A 256 -24.03 4.98 -10.40
C LEU A 256 -23.17 5.99 -11.18
N ARG A 257 -23.14 7.27 -10.77
CA ARG A 257 -22.33 8.31 -11.43
C ARG A 257 -20.91 8.38 -10.89
N ASP A 258 -20.70 7.89 -9.68
CA ASP A 258 -19.41 7.88 -9.00
C ASP A 258 -18.42 6.87 -9.60
N ALA A 259 -18.93 5.82 -10.26
CA ALA A 259 -18.09 4.82 -10.91
C ALA A 259 -17.52 5.30 -12.26
N ASP A 260 -16.27 4.90 -12.54
CA ASP A 260 -15.63 5.14 -13.83
C ASP A 260 -16.38 4.40 -14.96
N ILE A 261 -16.91 3.21 -14.65
CA ILE A 261 -17.69 2.38 -15.57
C ILE A 261 -18.98 1.93 -14.89
N THR A 262 -20.12 2.26 -15.48
CA THR A 262 -21.43 1.75 -15.05
C THR A 262 -22.05 0.88 -16.13
N HIS A 263 -22.24 -0.40 -15.80
CA HIS A 263 -22.96 -1.37 -16.61
C HIS A 263 -24.38 -1.56 -16.07
N ILE A 264 -25.38 -1.28 -16.92
CA ILE A 264 -26.78 -1.51 -16.61
C ILE A 264 -27.25 -2.79 -17.30
N SER A 265 -27.57 -3.83 -16.53
CA SER A 265 -28.25 -5.03 -17.04
C SER A 265 -29.75 -4.77 -17.17
N ASN A 266 -30.32 -5.09 -18.33
CA ASN A 266 -31.71 -4.82 -18.71
C ASN A 266 -32.53 -6.08 -19.03
N GLU A 267 -32.13 -7.25 -18.52
CA GLU A 267 -32.85 -8.52 -18.75
C GLU A 267 -34.36 -8.43 -18.45
#